data_AF-A0A6G9ZBY5-F1
#
_entry.id   AF-A0A6G9ZBY5-F1
#
_cell.length_a   1.000
_cell.length_b   1.000
_cell.length_c   1.000
_cell.angle_alpha   90.00
_cell.angle_beta   90.00
_cell.angle_gamma   90.00
#
_symmetry.space_group_name_H-M   'P 1'
#
loop_
_entity.id
_entity.type
_entity.pdbx_description
1 polymer ?
#
loop_
_entity_poly.entity_id
_entity_poly.type
_entity_poly.pdbx_seq_one_letter_code
_entity_poly.pdbx_strand_id
1 'polypeptide(L)' 'MYVPTSDTRDRWLIDSRDCSHEPSDLDYDRARFVLAVHAGHGPACRQYLAAAAYCFRRTADK' A
#
# COMPACT_ATOMS: atom_id res chain seq x y z
N MET A 1 1.94 -12.39 12.33
CA MET A 1 2.19 -11.17 11.52
C MET A 1 3.40 -11.48 10.67
N TYR A 2 3.25 -11.56 9.35
CA TYR A 2 4.37 -11.81 8.45
C TYR A 2 5.17 -10.51 8.28
N VAL A 3 6.49 -10.59 8.38
CA VAL A 3 7.38 -9.44 8.13
C VAL A 3 8.03 -9.69 6.76
N PRO A 4 7.73 -8.87 5.74
CA PRO A 4 8.31 -9.04 4.42
C PRO A 4 9.83 -8.84 4.48
N THR A 5 10.54 -9.61 3.66
CA THR A 5 12.00 -9.50 3.51
C THR A 5 12.38 -8.13 2.92
N SER A 6 13.66 -7.74 3.06
CA SER A 6 14.15 -6.48 2.50
C SER A 6 13.95 -6.41 0.98
N ASP A 7 14.23 -7.48 0.24
CA ASP A 7 14.01 -7.53 -1.23
C ASP A 7 12.55 -7.26 -1.61
N THR A 8 11.60 -7.88 -0.90
CA THR A 8 10.18 -7.65 -1.12
C THR A 8 9.80 -6.19 -0.86
N ARG A 9 10.31 -5.60 0.22
CA ARG A 9 10.05 -4.19 0.57
C ARG A 9 10.66 -3.23 -0.43
N ASP A 10 11.87 -3.51 -0.91
CA ASP A 10 12.56 -2.69 -1.91
C ASP A 10 11.81 -2.71 -3.24
N ARG A 11 11.31 -3.88 -3.66
CA ARG A 11 10.43 -3.98 -4.82
C ARG A 11 9.16 -3.16 -4.64
N TRP A 12 8.52 -3.25 -3.48
CA TRP A 12 7.31 -2.46 -3.22
C TRP A 12 7.57 -0.95 -3.25
N LEU A 13 8.73 -0.46 -2.78
CA LEU A 13 9.11 0.95 -2.92
C LEU A 13 9.24 1.36 -4.38
N ILE A 14 9.91 0.52 -5.19
CA ILE A 14 10.11 0.78 -6.62
C ILE A 14 8.77 0.81 -7.35
N ASP A 15 7.86 -0.11 -7.04
CA ASP A 15 6.56 -0.23 -7.69
C ASP A 15 5.58 0.87 -7.27
N SER A 16 5.72 1.42 -6.07
CA SER A 16 4.82 2.45 -5.51
C SER A 16 5.34 3.88 -5.66
N ARG A 17 6.48 4.10 -6.33
CA ARG A 17 7.10 5.42 -6.47
C ARG A 17 6.21 6.46 -7.15
N ASP A 18 5.37 6.02 -8.09
CA ASP A 18 4.45 6.91 -8.80
C ASP A 18 3.14 7.07 -8.01
N CYS A 19 3.00 8.23 -7.38
CA CYS A 19 1.82 8.57 -6.58
C CYS A 19 0.57 8.80 -7.42
N SER A 20 0.70 9.01 -8.73
CA SER A 20 -0.42 9.21 -9.65
C SER A 20 -0.95 7.90 -10.23
N HIS A 21 -0.25 6.78 -9.99
CA HIS A 21 -0.67 5.46 -10.40
C HIS A 21 -1.44 4.74 -9.27
N GLU A 22 -2.46 3.98 -9.65
CA GLU A 22 -3.20 3.15 -8.72
C GLU A 22 -2.55 1.75 -8.66
N PRO A 23 -2.17 1.23 -7.48
CA PRO A 23 -1.51 -0.07 -7.37
C PRO A 23 -2.46 -1.22 -7.70
N SER A 24 -2.01 -2.16 -8.52
CA SER A 24 -2.65 -3.46 -8.73
C SER A 24 -2.11 -4.50 -7.74
N ASP A 25 -2.85 -5.60 -7.57
CA ASP A 25 -2.39 -6.81 -6.84
C ASP A 25 -1.93 -6.51 -5.41
N LEU A 26 -2.72 -5.73 -4.69
CA LEU A 26 -2.53 -5.50 -3.27
C LEU A 26 -2.91 -6.76 -2.49
N ASP A 27 -1.96 -7.32 -1.75
CA ASP A 27 -2.25 -8.12 -0.57
C ASP A 27 -2.27 -7.25 0.69
N TYR A 28 -2.58 -7.84 1.83
CA TYR A 28 -2.69 -7.09 3.08
C TYR A 28 -1.37 -6.50 3.57
N ASP A 29 -0.26 -7.22 3.43
CA ASP A 29 1.03 -6.76 3.94
C ASP A 29 1.58 -5.64 3.05
N ARG A 30 1.41 -5.77 1.72
CA ARG A 30 1.71 -4.73 0.74
C ARG A 30 0.85 -3.48 0.95
N ALA A 31 -0.47 -3.64 1.16
CA ALA A 31 -1.36 -2.51 1.44
C ALA A 31 -0.94 -1.77 2.72
N ARG A 32 -0.63 -2.49 3.79
CA ARG A 32 -0.15 -1.87 5.05
C ARG A 32 1.19 -1.16 4.86
N PHE A 33 2.09 -1.71 4.05
CA PHE A 33 3.36 -1.09 3.72
C PHE A 33 3.16 0.23 2.95
N VAL A 34 2.40 0.20 1.84
CA VAL A 34 2.13 1.37 1.01
C VAL A 34 1.43 2.47 1.81
N LEU A 35 0.47 2.10 2.66
CA LEU A 35 -0.22 3.05 3.55
C LEU A 35 0.77 3.79 4.47
N ALA A 36 1.75 3.08 5.04
CA ALA A 36 2.74 3.66 5.93
C ALA A 36 3.72 4.57 5.18
N VAL A 37 4.22 4.14 4.02
CA VAL A 37 5.18 4.90 3.21
C VAL A 37 4.57 6.18 2.64
N HIS A 38 3.31 6.13 2.20
CA HIS A 38 2.65 7.26 1.53
C HIS A 38 1.73 8.10 2.44
N ALA A 39 1.73 7.85 3.75
CA ALA A 39 0.85 8.55 4.71
C ALA A 39 0.97 10.08 4.65
N GLY A 40 2.15 10.61 4.31
CA GLY A 40 2.41 12.05 4.25
C GLY A 40 1.85 12.75 3.00
N HIS A 41 1.41 12.02 1.98
CA HIS A 41 0.97 12.63 0.71
C HIS A 41 -0.53 12.98 0.68
N GLY A 42 -1.31 12.40 1.59
CA GLY A 42 -2.74 12.71 1.75
C GLY A 42 -3.59 12.37 0.51
N PRO A 43 -4.68 13.14 0.27
CA PRO A 43 -5.74 12.75 -0.67
C PRO A 43 -5.35 12.83 -2.15
N ALA A 44 -4.18 13.40 -2.49
CA ALA A 44 -3.70 13.45 -3.87
C ALA A 44 -2.95 12.16 -4.29
N CYS A 45 -2.62 11.28 -3.34
CA CYS A 45 -1.82 10.08 -3.61
C CYS A 45 -2.70 8.86 -3.87
N ARG A 46 -2.73 8.39 -5.12
CA ARG A 46 -3.50 7.21 -5.51
C ARG A 46 -3.01 5.93 -4.83
N GLN A 47 -1.70 5.81 -4.64
CA GLN A 47 -1.09 4.71 -3.87
C GLN A 47 -1.66 4.63 -2.45
N TYR A 48 -1.67 5.76 -1.74
CA TYR A 48 -2.22 5.84 -0.39
C TYR A 48 -3.72 5.52 -0.36
N LEU A 49 -4.51 6.11 -1.26
CA LEU A 49 -5.96 5.93 -1.29
C LEU A 49 -6.36 4.48 -1.58
N ALA A 50 -5.70 3.83 -2.55
CA ALA A 50 -5.97 2.44 -2.88
C ALA A 50 -5.61 1.48 -1.73
N ALA A 51 -4.44 1.69 -1.11
CA ALA A 51 -4.02 0.92 0.05
C ALA A 51 -4.99 1.09 1.24
N ALA A 52 -5.44 2.32 1.49
CA ALA A 52 -6.44 2.61 2.51
C ALA A 52 -7.76 1.87 2.21
N ALA A 53 -8.29 2.00 0.99
CA ALA A 53 -9.52 1.36 0.57
C ALA A 53 -9.46 -0.17 0.71
N TYR A 54 -8.34 -0.79 0.32
CA TYR A 54 -8.11 -2.23 0.48
C TYR A 54 -8.17 -2.64 1.96
N CYS A 55 -7.45 -1.93 2.83
CA CYS A 55 -7.46 -2.22 4.27
C CYS A 55 -8.85 -2.05 4.88
N PHE A 56 -9.59 -0.99 4.53
CA PHE A 56 -10.94 -0.74 5.04
C PHE A 56 -11.94 -1.83 4.62
N ARG A 57 -11.91 -2.27 3.35
CA ARG A 57 -12.76 -3.37 2.88
C ARG A 57 -12.50 -4.65 3.66
N ARG A 58 -11.23 -4.99 3.90
CA ARG A 58 -10.87 -6.20 4.67
C ARG A 58 -11.29 -6.13 6.13
N THR A 59 -11.32 -4.94 6.74
CA THR A 59 -11.83 -4.79 8.11
C THR A 59 -13.35 -4.90 8.19
N ALA A 60 -14.07 -4.57 7.11
CA ALA A 60 -15.52 -4.71 7.05
C ALA A 60 -15.99 -6.15 6.78
N ASP A 61 -15.14 -6.97 6.16
CA ASP A 61 -15.40 -8.39 5.84
C ASP A 61 -15.09 -9.35 7.01
N LYS A 62 -14.59 -8.82 8.13
CA LYS A 62 -14.28 -9.57 9.36
C LYS A 62 -15.35 -9.36 10.42
#